data_AF-A0A9D2R6K9-F1
#
_entry.id   AF-A0A9D2R6K9-F1
#
_cell.length_a   1.000
_cell.length_b   1.000
_cell.length_c   1.000
_cell.angle_alpha   90.00
_cell.angle_beta   90.00
_cell.angle_gamma   90.00
#
_symmetry.space_group_name_H-M   'P 1'
#
loop_
_entity.id
_entity.type
_entity.pdbx_description
1 polymer ?
#
loop_
_entity_poly.entity_id
_entity_poly.type
_entity_poly.pdbx_seq_one_letter_code
_entity_poly.pdbx_strand_id
1 'polypeptide(L)' 'MPYDEKSKQRIIKYLEKLKEIRFRVKPDEYARYEAAARRAGYPSMRQFYLDALNEKTDAILNSENGD' A
#
# COMPACT_ATOMS: atom_id res chain seq x y z
N MET A 1 10.70 17.12 -26.56
CA MET A 1 10.52 17.84 -25.28
C MET A 1 11.69 17.52 -24.38
N PRO A 2 12.58 18.47 -24.05
CA PRO A 2 13.65 18.19 -23.11
C PRO A 2 13.00 17.98 -21.75
N TYR A 3 13.13 16.77 -21.20
CA TYR A 3 12.73 16.54 -19.83
C TYR A 3 13.62 17.41 -18.94
N ASP A 4 13.09 18.55 -18.52
CA ASP A 4 13.72 19.52 -17.64
C ASP A 4 14.31 18.81 -16.42
N GLU A 5 15.64 18.79 -16.30
CA GLU A 5 16.36 18.00 -15.30
C GLU A 5 15.92 18.33 -13.87
N LYS A 6 15.49 19.58 -13.64
CA LYS A 6 14.89 20.04 -12.38
C LYS A 6 13.59 19.32 -12.04
N SER A 7 12.82 18.91 -13.03
CA SER A 7 11.60 18.12 -12.83
C SER A 7 11.93 16.68 -12.46
N LYS A 8 12.97 16.09 -13.07
CA LYS A 8 13.46 14.74 -12.69
C LYS A 8 13.97 14.71 -11.25
N GLN A 9 14.78 15.69 -10.85
CA GLN A 9 15.31 15.74 -9.46
C GLN A 9 14.21 15.91 -8.42
N ARG A 10 13.17 16.71 -8.71
CA ARG A 10 12.00 16.84 -7.83
C ARG A 10 11.25 15.52 -7.65
N ILE A 11 11.06 14.78 -8.73
CA ILE A 11 10.41 13.46 -8.69
C ILE A 11 11.27 12.46 -7.91
N ILE A 12 12.58 12.41 -8.15
CA ILE A 12 13.50 11.51 -7.44
C ILE A 12 13.48 11.80 -5.94
N LYS A 13 13.61 13.07 -5.53
CA LYS A 13 13.58 13.47 -4.11
C LYS A 13 12.25 13.17 -3.43
N TYR A 14 11.14 13.18 -4.19
CA TYR A 14 9.83 12.77 -3.68
C TYR A 14 9.76 11.25 -3.51
N LEU A 15 10.23 10.48 -4.49
CA LEU A 15 10.27 9.02 -4.43
C LEU A 15 11.21 8.49 -3.35
N GLU A 16 12.33 9.17 -3.06
CA GLU A 16 13.25 8.81 -1.97
C GLU A 16 12.58 8.81 -0.59
N LYS A 17 11.57 9.65 -0.39
CA LYS A 17 10.79 9.70 0.87
C LYS A 17 9.77 8.57 0.98
N LEU A 18 9.52 7.84 -0.11
CA LEU A 18 8.54 6.77 -0.16
C LEU A 18 9.28 5.41 -0.17
N LYS A 19 8.76 4.47 0.61
CA LYS A 19 9.18 3.08 0.54
C LYS A 19 8.12 2.29 -0.23
N GLU A 20 8.57 1.53 -1.21
CA GLU A 20 7.70 0.68 -2.00
C GLU A 20 7.62 -0.71 -1.36
N ILE A 21 6.40 -1.18 -1.12
CA ILE A 21 6.14 -2.52 -0.62
C ILE A 21 5.66 -3.37 -1.80
N ARG A 22 6.48 -4.35 -2.22
CA ARG A 22 6.14 -5.28 -3.29
C ARG A 22 5.86 -6.66 -2.72
N PHE A 23 4.66 -7.17 -2.99
CA PHE A 23 4.28 -8.53 -2.64
C PHE A 23 4.17 -9.40 -3.90
N ARG A 24 4.69 -10.62 -3.84
CA ARG A 24 4.37 -11.67 -4.80
C ARG A 24 3.40 -12.61 -4.12
N VAL A 25 2.22 -12.79 -4.71
CA VAL A 25 1.17 -13.66 -4.20
C VAL A 25 0.84 -14.71 -5.24
N LYS A 26 0.31 -15.86 -4.81
CA LYS A 26 -0.20 -16.86 -5.75
C LYS A 26 -1.45 -16.30 -6.45
N PRO A 27 -1.76 -16.78 -7.67
CA PRO A 27 -2.94 -16.33 -8.40
C PRO A 27 -4.25 -16.62 -7.64
N ASP A 28 -4.30 -17.71 -6.88
CA ASP A 28 -5.47 -18.08 -6.06
C ASP A 28 -5.71 -17.08 -4.90
N GLU A 29 -4.63 -16.69 -4.22
CA GLU A 29 -4.67 -15.67 -3.17
C GLU A 29 -5.09 -14.32 -3.74
N TYR A 30 -4.56 -13.95 -4.91
CA TYR A 30 -4.95 -12.72 -5.60
C TYR A 30 -6.45 -12.69 -5.91
N ALA A 31 -7.00 -13.78 -6.45
CA ALA A 31 -8.43 -13.87 -6.74
C ALA A 31 -9.29 -13.73 -5.47
N ARG A 32 -8.84 -14.31 -4.35
CA ARG A 32 -9.50 -14.18 -3.06
C ARG A 32 -9.50 -12.73 -2.55
N TYR A 33 -8.35 -12.05 -2.63
CA TYR A 33 -8.24 -10.64 -2.23
C TYR A 33 -9.09 -9.74 -3.13
N GLU A 34 -9.11 -10.01 -4.43
CA GLU A 34 -9.91 -9.26 -5.38
C GLU A 34 -11.42 -9.39 -5.09
N ALA A 35 -11.88 -10.62 -4.87
CA ALA A 35 -13.28 -10.88 -4.53
C ALA A 35 -13.68 -10.19 -3.21
N ALA A 36 -12.81 -10.22 -2.20
CA ALA A 36 -13.04 -9.55 -0.92
C ALA A 36 -13.13 -8.03 -1.08
N ALA A 37 -12.17 -7.42 -1.76
CA ALA A 37 -12.15 -5.97 -1.95
C ALA A 37 -13.32 -5.48 -2.80
N ARG A 38 -13.73 -6.24 -3.83
CA ARG A 38 -14.93 -5.94 -4.62
C ARG A 38 -16.20 -6.01 -3.77
N ARG A 39 -16.35 -7.03 -2.92
CA ARG A 39 -17.51 -7.15 -2.01
C ARG A 39 -17.57 -6.03 -0.99
N ALA A 40 -16.41 -5.59 -0.49
CA ALA A 40 -16.31 -4.48 0.45
C ALA A 40 -16.40 -3.09 -0.22
N GLY A 41 -16.50 -3.02 -1.55
CA GLY A 41 -16.71 -1.78 -2.30
C GLY A 41 -15.46 -0.90 -2.45
N TYR A 42 -14.25 -1.47 -2.31
CA TYR A 42 -13.03 -0.68 -2.47
C TYR A 42 -12.81 -0.25 -3.92
N PRO A 43 -12.41 1.02 -4.16
CA PRO A 43 -12.12 1.52 -5.50
C PRO A 43 -10.77 1.02 -6.04
N SER A 44 -9.87 0.54 -5.16
CA SER A 44 -8.57 -0.01 -5.55
C SER A 44 -8.06 -1.07 -4.58
N MET A 45 -7.36 -2.08 -5.09
CA MET A 45 -6.72 -3.12 -4.26
C MET A 45 -5.66 -2.53 -3.33
N ARG A 46 -4.95 -1.47 -3.77
CA ARG A 46 -3.95 -0.80 -2.93
C ARG A 46 -4.57 -0.30 -1.63
N GLN A 47 -5.75 0.33 -1.71
CA GLN A 47 -6.42 0.86 -0.53
C GLN A 47 -6.88 -0.27 0.39
N PHE A 48 -7.43 -1.35 -0.18
CA PHE A 48 -7.78 -2.55 0.57
C PHE A 48 -6.58 -3.14 1.33
N TYR A 49 -5.42 -3.27 0.68
CA TYR A 49 -4.21 -3.80 1.33
C TYR A 49 -3.67 -2.86 2.41
N LEU A 50 -3.66 -1.55 2.17
CA LEU A 50 -3.20 -0.58 3.16
C LEU A 50 -4.11 -0.57 4.40
N ASP A 51 -5.41 -0.66 4.19
CA ASP A 51 -6.40 -0.71 5.27
C ASP A 51 -6.21 -1.96 6.13
N ALA A 52 -6.12 -3.14 5.50
CA ALA A 52 -5.85 -4.40 6.20
C ALA A 52 -4.50 -4.40 6.96
N LEU A 53 -3.46 -3.78 6.39
CA LEU A 53 -2.16 -3.64 7.05
C LEU A 53 -2.25 -2.68 8.24
N ASN A 54 -2.96 -1.56 8.10
CA ASN A 54 -3.15 -0.59 9.18
C ASN A 54 -3.97 -1.21 10.30
N GLU A 55 -5.10 -1.85 10.01
CA GLU A 55 -5.93 -2.53 11.01
C GLU A 55 -5.10 -3.52 11.84
N LYS A 56 -4.25 -4.31 11.17
CA LYS A 56 -3.36 -5.26 11.87
C LYS A 56 -2.26 -4.56 12.66
N THR A 57 -1.68 -3.49 12.12
CA THR A 57 -0.62 -2.71 12.76
C THR A 57 -1.16 -2.00 14.01
N ASP A 58 -2.31 -1.34 13.88
CA ASP A 58 -3.00 -0.64 14.97
C ASP A 58 -3.42 -1.62 16.06
N ALA A 59 -3.92 -2.81 15.70
CA ALA A 59 -4.24 -3.85 16.68
C ALA A 59 -3.01 -4.29 17.49
N ILE A 60 -1.83 -4.37 16.87
CA ILE A 60 -0.58 -4.75 17.56
C ILE A 60 -0.07 -3.57 18.40
N LEU A 61 0.08 -2.37 17.81
CA LEU A 61 0.65 -1.21 18.50
C LEU A 61 -0.24 -0.70 19.65
N ASN A 62 -1.57 -0.75 19.49
CA ASN A 62 -2.48 -0.37 20.57
C ASN A 62 -2.62 -1.46 21.64
N SER A 63 -2.25 -2.72 21.34
CA SER A 63 -2.17 -3.78 22.36
C SER A 63 -0.92 -3.68 23.25
N GLU A 64 0.15 -3.03 22.79
CA GLU A 64 1.38 -2.84 23.58
C GLU A 64 1.35 -1.61 24.51
N ASN A 65 0.35 -0.72 24.40
CA ASN A 65 0.21 0.47 25.26
C ASN A 65 -0.72 0.26 26.47
N GLY A 66 -0.95 -1.01 26.85
CA GLY A 66 -1.93 -1.41 27.87
C GLY A 66 -1.34 -2.23 29.02
N ASP A 67 -0.11 -1.93 29.47
CA ASP A 67 0.48 -2.43 30.73
C ASP A 67 1.07 -1.25 31.54
#